data_AF-A0A5J5NVL4-F1
#
_entry.id   AF-A0A5J5NVL4-F1
#
_cell.length_a   1.000
_cell.length_b   1.000
_cell.length_c   1.000
_cell.angle_alpha   90.00
_cell.angle_beta   90.00
_cell.angle_gamma   90.00
#
_symmetry.space_group_name_H-M   'P 1'
#
loop_
_entity.id
_entity.type
_entity.pdbx_description
1 polymer ?
#
loop_
_entity_poly.entity_id
_entity_poly.type
_entity_poly.pdbx_seq_one_letter_code
_entity_poly.pdbx_strand_id
1 'polypeptide(L)'
;MRQVIERHRLQSERIDGLEGAPSVELQLESATHSVLSKEIAEKTQELRQLRGEDLHGLNLDQLKQLEKLVQGGLSQITETKDERFLKEISTLEKKGAELKEENLILKQQANHQSHFPIFTNLETPLPLLKGITPLIFHSPWGYLSLADRKGCCEEMLLIFA
;
A
#
# COMPACT_ATOMS: atom_id res chain seq x y z
N MET A 1 77.15 13.60 16.11
CA MET A 1 76.12 12.75 15.46
C MET A 1 75.83 11.44 16.21
N ARG A 2 76.82 10.62 16.61
CA ARG A 2 76.54 9.32 17.29
C ARG A 2 75.66 9.43 18.55
N GLN A 3 75.87 10.45 19.37
CA GLN A 3 75.07 10.65 20.59
C GLN A 3 73.59 10.99 20.32
N VAL A 4 73.27 11.55 19.14
CA VAL A 4 71.88 11.87 18.76
C VAL A 4 71.16 10.60 18.33
N ILE A 5 71.85 9.73 17.58
CA ILE A 5 71.36 8.42 17.16
C ILE A 5 71.05 7.55 18.39
N GLU A 6 71.95 7.56 19.39
CA GLU A 6 71.76 6.74 20.59
C GLU A 6 70.61 7.22 21.47
N ARG A 7 70.43 8.54 21.61
CA ARG A 7 69.24 9.09 22.30
C ARG A 7 67.94 8.74 21.59
N HIS A 8 67.96 8.72 20.25
CA HIS A 8 66.78 8.36 19.47
C HIS A 8 66.44 6.87 19.61
N ARG A 9 67.47 6.00 19.67
CA ARG A 9 67.32 4.57 19.96
C ARG A 9 66.68 4.32 21.33
N LEU A 10 67.19 4.97 22.37
CA LEU A 10 66.65 4.86 23.73
C LEU A 10 65.22 5.43 23.85
N GLN A 11 64.89 6.47 23.08
CA GLN A 11 63.52 6.97 22.99
C GLN A 11 62.60 5.99 22.25
N SER A 12 63.07 5.40 21.15
CA SER A 12 62.31 4.41 20.38
C SER A 12 62.03 3.15 21.21
N GLU A 13 63.01 2.63 21.94
CA GLU A 13 62.84 1.49 22.85
C GLU A 13 61.88 1.82 24.02
N ARG A 14 61.82 3.08 24.46
CA ARG A 14 60.89 3.53 25.50
C ARG A 14 59.46 3.72 24.96
N ILE A 15 59.31 4.10 23.70
CA ILE A 15 58.02 4.27 23.02
C ILE A 15 57.44 2.90 22.63
N ASP A 16 58.26 1.97 22.16
CA ASP A 16 57.88 0.58 21.85
C ASP A 16 57.35 -0.15 23.10
N GLY A 17 57.86 0.18 24.29
CA GLY A 17 57.32 -0.28 25.58
C GLY A 17 56.02 0.38 26.04
N LEU A 18 55.62 1.52 25.44
CA LEU A 18 54.40 2.27 25.74
C LEU A 18 53.30 2.05 24.68
N GLU A 19 53.66 1.65 23.46
CA GLU A 19 52.73 1.36 22.35
C GLU A 19 51.90 0.07 22.55
N GLY A 20 52.26 -0.77 23.51
CA GLY A 20 51.52 -1.99 23.84
C GLY A 20 50.31 -1.80 24.77
N ALA A 21 50.13 -0.62 25.37
CA ALA A 21 49.00 -0.34 26.24
C ALA A 21 47.91 0.39 25.43
N PRO A 22 46.74 -0.23 25.18
CA PRO A 22 45.66 0.49 24.52
C PRO A 22 45.32 1.74 25.35
N SER A 23 45.23 2.90 24.69
CA SER A 23 44.77 4.14 25.34
C SER A 23 43.52 3.85 26.17
N VAL A 24 43.40 4.44 27.36
CA VAL A 24 42.24 4.25 28.25
C VAL A 24 40.93 4.51 27.50
N GLU A 25 40.94 5.44 26.55
CA GLU A 25 39.83 5.76 25.66
C GLU A 25 39.49 4.61 24.69
N LEU A 26 40.49 3.97 24.08
CA LEU A 26 40.29 2.80 23.20
C LEU A 26 39.81 1.56 23.98
N GLN A 27 40.27 1.37 25.22
CA GLN A 27 39.78 0.30 26.09
C GLN A 27 38.32 0.52 26.48
N LEU A 28 37.96 1.78 26.76
CA LEU A 28 36.59 2.16 27.06
C LEU A 28 35.67 1.96 25.85
N GLU A 29 36.11 2.37 24.65
CA GLU A 29 35.36 2.18 23.40
C GLU A 29 35.17 0.70 23.05
N SER A 30 36.19 -0.13 23.26
CA SER A 30 36.09 -1.58 23.10
C SER A 30 35.09 -2.18 24.11
N ALA A 31 35.12 -1.72 25.36
CA ALA A 31 34.19 -2.17 26.39
C ALA A 31 32.73 -1.75 26.07
N THR A 32 32.51 -0.52 25.62
CA THR A 32 31.17 -0.05 25.24
C THR A 32 30.65 -0.80 24.02
N HIS A 33 31.49 -1.02 23.01
CA HIS A 33 31.13 -1.82 21.83
C HIS A 33 30.75 -3.26 22.21
N SER A 34 31.49 -3.88 23.13
CA SER A 34 31.18 -5.22 23.64
C SER A 34 29.80 -5.27 24.32
N VAL A 35 29.48 -4.28 25.16
CA VAL A 35 28.18 -4.17 25.82
C VAL A 35 27.05 -4.00 24.81
N LEU A 36 27.19 -3.08 23.86
CA LEU A 36 26.19 -2.84 22.82
C LEU A 36 26.00 -4.06 21.92
N SER A 37 27.08 -4.74 21.54
CA SER A 37 27.03 -5.96 20.75
C SER A 37 26.25 -7.07 21.47
N LYS A 38 26.47 -7.22 22.78
CA LYS A 38 25.72 -8.15 23.62
C LYS A 38 24.22 -7.79 23.68
N GLU A 39 23.90 -6.51 23.88
CA GLU A 39 22.51 -6.04 23.92
C GLU A 39 21.79 -6.29 22.58
N ILE A 40 22.47 -6.05 21.45
CA ILE A 40 21.93 -6.36 20.12
C ILE A 40 21.66 -7.86 19.97
N ALA A 41 22.57 -8.71 20.43
CA ALA A 41 22.39 -10.16 20.39
C ALA A 41 21.20 -10.60 21.24
N GLU A 42 21.05 -10.07 22.45
CA GLU A 42 19.93 -10.34 23.35
C GLU A 42 18.60 -9.87 22.74
N LYS A 43 18.53 -8.64 22.21
CA LYS A 43 17.34 -8.11 21.55
C LYS A 43 16.96 -8.88 20.29
N THR A 44 17.96 -9.33 19.53
CA THR A 44 17.74 -10.18 18.35
C THR A 44 17.15 -11.53 18.76
N GLN A 45 17.62 -12.11 19.86
CA GLN A 45 17.06 -13.34 20.41
C GLN A 45 15.62 -13.14 20.92
N GLU A 46 15.34 -12.05 21.65
CA GLU A 46 13.99 -11.70 22.09
C GLU A 46 13.02 -11.58 20.89
N LEU A 47 13.45 -10.95 19.79
CA LEU A 47 12.65 -10.84 18.57
C LEU A 47 12.36 -12.20 17.92
N ARG A 48 13.32 -13.12 17.93
CA ARG A 48 13.10 -14.50 17.45
C ARG A 48 12.10 -15.23 18.33
N GLN A 49 12.19 -15.08 19.65
CA GLN A 49 11.22 -15.65 20.60
C GLN A 49 9.81 -15.11 20.39
N LEU A 50 9.65 -13.80 20.16
CA LEU A 50 8.36 -13.21 19.80
C LEU A 50 7.81 -13.73 18.46
N ARG A 51 8.69 -14.18 17.55
CA ARG A 51 8.30 -14.85 16.29
C ARG A 51 8.01 -16.35 16.46
N GLY A 52 8.17 -16.90 17.66
CA GLY A 52 7.99 -18.34 17.95
C GLY A 52 9.22 -19.20 17.64
N GLU A 53 10.39 -18.58 17.43
CA GLU A 53 11.68 -19.26 17.24
C GLU A 53 12.45 -19.30 18.57
N ASP A 54 13.49 -20.14 18.68
CA ASP A 54 14.40 -20.19 19.86
C ASP A 54 13.69 -20.27 21.23
N LEU A 55 12.55 -20.99 21.29
CA LEU A 55 11.75 -21.17 22.52
C LEU A 55 12.30 -22.22 23.48
N HIS A 56 13.27 -23.02 23.03
CA HIS A 56 13.91 -24.04 23.85
C HIS A 56 14.66 -23.40 25.02
N GLY A 57 14.42 -23.89 26.25
CA GLY A 57 15.05 -23.35 27.46
C GLY A 57 14.22 -22.29 28.20
N LEU A 58 13.08 -21.86 27.63
CA LEU A 58 12.12 -21.04 28.35
C LEU A 58 11.23 -21.89 29.27
N ASN A 59 10.92 -21.35 30.45
CA ASN A 59 9.95 -21.96 31.35
C ASN A 59 8.51 -21.62 30.93
N LEU A 60 7.54 -22.30 31.53
CA LEU A 60 6.12 -22.13 31.20
C LEU A 60 5.63 -20.70 31.42
N ASP A 61 6.10 -20.03 32.48
CA ASP A 61 5.67 -18.67 32.80
C ASP A 61 6.22 -17.64 31.80
N GLN A 62 7.47 -17.81 31.36
CA GLN A 62 8.10 -17.01 30.31
C GLN A 62 7.37 -17.20 28.98
N LEU A 63 6.99 -18.44 28.62
CA LEU A 63 6.20 -18.71 27.43
C LEU A 63 4.82 -18.04 27.49
N LYS A 64 4.14 -18.09 28.64
CA LYS A 64 2.86 -17.39 28.86
C LYS A 64 3.01 -15.87 28.77
N GLN A 65 4.13 -15.32 29.23
CA GLN A 65 4.39 -13.88 29.11
C GLN A 65 4.60 -13.48 27.64
N LEU A 66 5.38 -14.26 26.88
CA LEU A 66 5.55 -14.05 25.44
C LEU A 66 4.22 -14.10 24.71
N GLU A 67 3.39 -15.10 24.98
CA GLU A 67 2.07 -15.24 24.38
C GLU A 67 1.18 -14.01 24.66
N LYS A 68 1.14 -13.53 25.90
CA LYS A 68 0.39 -12.32 26.28
C LYS A 68 0.89 -11.07 25.54
N LEU A 69 2.20 -10.90 25.39
CA LEU A 69 2.80 -9.77 24.67
C LEU A 69 2.42 -9.81 23.19
N VAL A 70 2.55 -10.96 22.55
CA VAL A 70 2.20 -11.15 21.14
C VAL A 70 0.70 -10.95 20.93
N GLN A 71 -0.15 -11.56 21.76
CA GLN A 71 -1.59 -11.41 21.68
C GLN A 71 -2.04 -9.95 21.88
N GLY A 72 -1.47 -9.25 22.85
CA GLY A 72 -1.75 -7.84 23.10
C GLY A 72 -1.34 -6.95 21.93
N GLY A 73 -0.14 -7.14 21.40
CA GLY A 73 0.35 -6.41 20.22
C GLY A 73 -0.49 -6.67 18.97
N LEU A 74 -0.87 -7.92 18.72
CA LEU A 74 -1.76 -8.27 17.62
C LEU A 74 -3.13 -7.63 17.76
N SER A 75 -3.71 -7.64 18.96
CA SER A 75 -5.01 -7.00 19.22
C SER A 75 -4.98 -5.51 18.89
N GLN A 76 -3.95 -4.79 19.38
CA GLN A 76 -3.77 -3.36 19.08
C GLN A 76 -3.56 -3.08 17.59
N ILE A 77 -2.77 -3.90 16.91
CA ILE A 77 -2.52 -3.77 15.46
C ILE A 77 -3.83 -3.97 14.68
N THR A 78 -4.61 -4.97 15.05
CA THR A 78 -5.91 -5.25 14.41
C THR A 78 -6.87 -4.09 14.62
N GLU A 79 -7.07 -3.64 15.86
CA GLU A 79 -7.92 -2.49 16.18
C GLU A 79 -7.53 -1.23 15.41
N THR A 80 -6.22 -0.91 15.37
CA THR A 80 -5.71 0.26 14.65
C THR A 80 -5.92 0.15 13.13
N LYS A 81 -5.75 -1.05 12.57
CA LYS A 81 -5.97 -1.31 11.15
C LYS A 81 -7.46 -1.22 10.81
N ASP A 82 -8.32 -1.78 11.64
CA ASP A 82 -9.77 -1.74 11.45
C ASP A 82 -10.29 -0.31 11.49
N GLU A 83 -9.87 0.49 12.47
CA GLU A 83 -10.22 1.91 12.54
C GLU A 83 -9.81 2.66 11.26
N ARG A 84 -8.57 2.42 10.78
CA ARG A 84 -8.06 3.02 9.55
C ARG A 84 -8.90 2.62 8.34
N PHE A 85 -9.25 1.33 8.21
CA PHE A 85 -10.03 0.83 7.09
C PHE A 85 -11.46 1.36 7.12
N LEU A 86 -12.12 1.35 8.28
CA LEU A 86 -13.47 1.89 8.43
C LEU A 86 -13.53 3.38 8.07
N LYS A 87 -12.51 4.15 8.47
CA LYS A 87 -12.39 5.55 8.09
C LYS A 87 -12.27 5.75 6.58
N GLU A 88 -11.43 4.95 5.92
CA GLU A 88 -11.25 5.05 4.46
C GLU A 88 -12.48 4.57 3.69
N ILE A 89 -13.16 3.51 4.17
CA ILE A 89 -14.43 3.07 3.61
C ILE A 89 -15.45 4.21 3.68
N SER A 90 -15.62 4.82 4.85
CA SER A 90 -16.58 5.91 5.04
C SER A 90 -16.27 7.13 4.15
N THR A 91 -14.98 7.47 3.97
CA THR A 91 -14.60 8.58 3.10
C THR A 91 -14.89 8.28 1.63
N LEU A 92 -14.65 7.04 1.19
CA LEU A 92 -14.95 6.59 -0.18
C LEU A 92 -16.45 6.47 -0.44
N GLU A 93 -17.23 5.96 0.51
CA GLU A 93 -18.69 5.89 0.41
C GLU A 93 -19.30 7.28 0.23
N LYS A 94 -18.85 8.26 1.02
CA LYS A 94 -19.28 9.65 0.90
C LYS A 94 -18.97 10.22 -0.49
N LYS A 95 -17.73 10.08 -0.97
CA LYS A 95 -17.34 10.51 -2.32
C LYS A 95 -18.14 9.81 -3.41
N GLY A 96 -18.41 8.51 -3.23
CA GLY A 96 -19.23 7.74 -4.15
C GLY A 96 -20.68 8.24 -4.22
N ALA A 97 -21.25 8.66 -3.10
CA ALA A 97 -22.58 9.27 -3.06
C ALA A 97 -22.60 10.64 -3.74
N GLU A 98 -21.62 11.51 -3.45
CA GLU A 98 -21.47 12.83 -4.07
C GLU A 98 -21.34 12.71 -5.60
N LEU A 99 -20.45 11.83 -6.08
CA LEU A 99 -20.27 11.60 -7.52
C LEU A 99 -21.52 11.03 -8.21
N LYS A 100 -22.28 10.17 -7.53
CA LYS A 100 -23.54 9.65 -8.08
C LYS A 100 -24.57 10.76 -8.27
N GLU A 101 -24.67 11.67 -7.30
CA GLU A 101 -25.57 12.82 -7.37
C GLU A 101 -25.17 13.78 -8.48
N GLU A 102 -23.89 14.16 -8.54
CA GLU A 102 -23.35 15.01 -9.61
C GLU A 102 -23.58 14.39 -11.00
N ASN A 103 -23.36 13.08 -11.13
CA ASN A 103 -23.60 12.36 -12.39
C ASN A 103 -25.08 12.39 -12.79
N LEU A 104 -26.01 12.31 -11.83
CA LEU A 104 -27.45 12.42 -12.08
C LEU A 104 -27.80 13.81 -12.61
N ILE A 105 -27.29 14.87 -11.96
CA ILE A 105 -27.51 16.26 -12.37
C ILE A 105 -26.97 16.49 -13.78
N LEU A 106 -25.74 16.05 -14.08
CA LEU A 106 -25.12 16.21 -15.39
C LEU A 106 -25.89 15.47 -16.49
N LYS A 107 -26.37 14.25 -16.21
CA LYS A 107 -27.22 13.50 -17.16
C LYS A 107 -28.52 14.24 -17.46
N GLN A 108 -29.15 14.83 -16.45
CA GLN A 108 -30.33 15.66 -16.66
C GLN A 108 -29.97 16.86 -17.55
N GLN A 109 -28.91 17.60 -17.26
CA GLN A 109 -28.49 18.75 -18.07
C GLN A 109 -28.19 18.39 -19.53
N ALA A 110 -27.50 17.28 -19.78
CA ALA A 110 -27.24 16.77 -21.13
C ALA A 110 -28.53 16.42 -21.90
N ASN A 111 -29.53 15.85 -21.21
CA ASN A 111 -30.83 15.57 -21.79
C ASN A 111 -31.63 16.86 -22.09
N HIS A 112 -31.47 17.92 -21.30
CA HIS A 112 -32.09 19.22 -21.59
C HIS A 112 -31.38 19.97 -22.73
N GLN A 113 -30.05 19.84 -22.87
CA GLN A 113 -29.28 20.45 -23.96
C GLN A 113 -29.43 19.76 -25.32
N SER A 114 -29.76 18.46 -25.34
CA SER A 114 -30.07 17.72 -26.57
C SER A 114 -31.48 17.99 -27.11
N HIS A 115 -32.32 18.74 -26.39
CA HIS A 115 -33.61 19.24 -26.86
C HIS A 115 -33.47 20.63 -27.51
N PHE A 116 -32.58 20.78 -28.50
CA PHE A 116 -32.69 21.88 -29.46
C PHE A 116 -33.86 21.54 -30.41
N PRO A 117 -34.84 22.44 -30.63
CA PRO A 117 -35.86 22.18 -31.63
C PRO A 117 -35.19 22.17 -32.99
N ILE A 118 -35.05 20.99 -33.60
CA ILE A 118 -34.75 20.87 -35.01
C ILE A 118 -35.89 21.62 -35.70
N PHE A 119 -35.56 22.75 -36.33
CA PHE A 119 -36.49 23.54 -37.12
C PHE A 119 -36.82 22.74 -38.38
N THR A 120 -37.68 21.73 -38.27
CA THR A 120 -38.18 20.98 -39.42
C THR A 120 -39.30 21.79 -40.05
N ASN A 121 -38.94 22.81 -40.82
CA ASN A 121 -39.84 23.40 -41.82
C ASN A 121 -38.98 23.93 -42.98
N LEU A 122 -38.70 23.04 -43.94
CA LEU A 122 -38.55 23.47 -45.32
C LEU A 122 -39.31 22.49 -46.21
N GLU A 123 -40.59 22.82 -46.39
CA GLU A 123 -41.44 22.29 -47.44
C GLU A 123 -40.73 22.44 -48.80
N THR A 124 -40.43 21.34 -49.48
CA THR A 124 -40.33 21.32 -50.95
C THR A 124 -40.89 19.99 -51.47
N PRO A 125 -41.86 20.01 -52.41
CA PRO A 125 -42.47 18.79 -52.92
C PRO A 125 -41.84 18.32 -54.23
N LEU A 126 -41.81 16.99 -54.39
CA LEU A 126 -41.64 16.16 -55.61
C LEU A 126 -40.20 15.93 -56.15
N PRO A 127 -39.93 14.86 -56.94
CA PRO A 127 -40.69 13.62 -57.19
C PRO A 127 -39.85 12.32 -57.03
N LEU A 128 -40.56 11.20 -57.03
CA LEU A 128 -40.13 9.82 -57.27
C LEU A 128 -38.72 9.62 -57.88
N LEU A 129 -37.79 9.08 -57.09
CA LEU A 129 -36.72 8.21 -57.61
C LEU A 129 -36.90 6.81 -57.00
N LYS A 130 -37.55 5.93 -57.76
CA LYS A 130 -37.54 4.50 -57.53
C LYS A 130 -36.10 4.02 -57.71
N GLY A 131 -35.58 3.29 -56.72
CA GLY A 131 -34.40 2.44 -56.87
C GLY A 131 -33.09 3.11 -56.48
N ILE A 132 -32.79 3.08 -55.18
CA ILE A 132 -31.41 3.00 -54.70
C ILE A 132 -31.39 1.88 -53.66
N THR A 133 -30.74 0.78 -54.02
CA THR A 133 -30.40 -0.35 -53.13
C THR A 133 -29.64 0.14 -51.90
N PRO A 134 -29.87 -0.42 -50.69
CA PRO A 134 -29.09 -0.02 -49.53
C PRO A 134 -27.64 -0.48 -49.70
N LEU A 135 -26.72 0.47 -49.78
CA LEU A 135 -25.31 0.21 -49.51
C LEU A 135 -25.22 -0.19 -48.03
N ILE A 136 -25.07 -1.50 -47.79
CA ILE A 136 -24.76 -2.04 -46.47
C ILE A 136 -23.35 -1.55 -46.11
N PHE A 137 -23.27 -0.59 -45.19
CA PHE A 137 -22.02 -0.24 -44.54
C PHE A 137 -21.74 -1.32 -43.49
N HIS A 138 -20.74 -2.16 -43.73
CA HIS A 138 -20.23 -3.08 -42.71
C HIS A 138 -19.45 -2.26 -41.66
N SER A 139 -20.15 -1.82 -40.63
CA SER A 139 -19.53 -1.36 -39.39
C SER A 139 -19.02 -2.57 -38.59
N PRO A 140 -17.79 -2.56 -38.02
CA PRO A 140 -17.26 -3.68 -37.24
C PRO A 140 -17.87 -3.86 -35.84
N TRP A 141 -18.83 -3.02 -35.43
CA TRP A 141 -19.42 -3.07 -34.10
C TRP A 141 -20.83 -3.65 -34.22
N GLY A 142 -20.97 -4.85 -33.66
CA GLY A 142 -22.11 -5.74 -33.83
C GLY A 142 -23.47 -5.17 -33.43
N TYR A 143 -24.47 -5.73 -34.08
CA TYR A 143 -25.90 -5.47 -33.96
C TYR A 143 -26.42 -5.51 -32.51
N LEU A 144 -27.03 -4.42 -32.05
CA LEU A 144 -28.20 -4.46 -31.18
C LEU A 144 -29.40 -4.11 -32.07
N SER A 145 -30.08 -5.15 -32.55
CA SER A 145 -31.36 -5.02 -33.24
C SER A 145 -32.44 -4.79 -32.19
N LEU A 146 -32.94 -3.57 -32.09
CA LEU A 146 -34.12 -3.26 -31.28
C LEU A 146 -35.36 -3.50 -32.16
N ALA A 147 -35.86 -4.74 -32.17
CA ALA A 147 -37.16 -5.06 -32.73
C ALA A 147 -37.94 -5.98 -31.78
N ASP A 148 -39.10 -5.46 -31.39
CA ASP A 148 -40.28 -6.11 -30.80
C ASP A 148 -40.35 -6.44 -29.29
N ARG A 149 -41.20 -5.62 -28.64
CA ARG A 149 -42.39 -5.97 -27.83
C ARG A 149 -42.26 -6.97 -26.68
N LYS A 150 -42.49 -6.38 -25.48
CA LYS A 150 -43.37 -6.85 -24.38
C LYS A 150 -43.25 -8.32 -23.93
N GLY A 151 -42.70 -8.49 -22.73
CA GLY A 151 -43.20 -9.45 -21.74
C GLY A 151 -42.27 -10.63 -21.43
N CYS A 152 -41.53 -10.52 -20.32
CA CYS A 152 -41.10 -11.56 -19.36
C CYS A 152 -40.45 -10.77 -18.21
N CYS A 153 -41.20 -10.39 -17.17
CA CYS A 153 -41.34 -11.15 -15.92
C CYS A 153 -40.00 -11.60 -15.35
N GLU A 154 -39.64 -10.93 -14.25
CA GLU A 154 -39.09 -11.49 -13.01
C GLU A 154 -37.78 -12.30 -13.02
N GLU A 155 -37.12 -12.26 -11.87
CA GLU A 155 -35.91 -12.98 -11.49
C GLU A 155 -34.58 -12.47 -12.08
N MET A 156 -34.01 -11.47 -11.40
CA MET A 156 -32.56 -11.46 -11.15
C MET A 156 -32.24 -10.91 -9.76
N LEU A 157 -32.96 -11.41 -8.75
CA LEU A 157 -32.47 -11.47 -7.38
C LEU A 157 -31.68 -12.77 -7.25
N LEU A 158 -30.35 -12.66 -7.17
CA LEU A 158 -29.40 -13.57 -6.47
C LEU A 158 -27.99 -13.46 -7.08
N ILE A 159 -27.32 -12.34 -6.81
CA ILE A 159 -25.86 -12.37 -6.65
C ILE A 159 -25.57 -11.48 -5.44
N PHE A 160 -25.67 -12.06 -4.24
CA PHE A 160 -24.90 -11.74 -3.03
C PHE A 160 -25.46 -12.59 -1.87
N ALA A 161 -24.98 -13.85 -1.81
CA ALA A 161 -24.84 -14.66 -0.60
C ALA A 161 -23.92 -15.85 -0.95
#